data_AF-A0A353T5D0-F1
#
_entry.id   AF-A0A353T5D0-F1
#
_cell.length_a   1.000
_cell.length_b   1.000
_cell.length_c   1.000
_cell.angle_alpha   90.00
_cell.angle_beta   90.00
_cell.angle_gamma   90.00
#
_symmetry.space_group_name_H-M   'P 1'
#
loop_
_entity.id
_entity.type
_entity.pdbx_description
1 polymer ?
#
loop_
_entity_poly.entity_id
_entity_poly.type
_entity_poly.pdbx_seq_one_letter_code
_entity_poly.pdbx_strand_id
1 'polypeptide(L)'
;RSVDSLSGGQQQRVAIARALVNEPQVLLLDEPLGALDLKLRKEMQLELKDMQQSLGITFVYVTHDQEEALTMSDTIVVMNNGVIQQIGTPEDVYNEPKNAFVADFIGESNILDGVMNEDFLVTFMGRKFKCVDQGFARDENVEVVIRPEDIRVVPANCGMLGGKVLSVTFKGVHYEMMIESKGITWMVH
;
A
#
# COMPACT_ATOMS: atom_id res chain seq x y z
N ARG A 1 -20.94 -23.93 24.84
CA ARG A 1 -20.83 -22.49 25.20
C ARG A 1 -21.60 -21.71 24.13
N SER A 2 -22.42 -20.72 24.46
CA SER A 2 -23.08 -19.92 23.40
C SER A 2 -22.04 -19.02 22.71
N VAL A 3 -22.27 -18.70 21.45
CA VAL A 3 -21.36 -17.88 20.62
C VAL A 3 -21.15 -16.48 21.23
N ASP A 4 -22.14 -15.98 21.97
CA ASP A 4 -22.14 -14.66 22.62
C ASP A 4 -21.16 -14.55 23.79
N SER A 5 -20.62 -15.67 24.26
CA SER A 5 -19.64 -15.73 25.36
C SER A 5 -18.17 -15.73 24.88
N LEU A 6 -17.94 -15.65 23.57
CA LEU A 6 -16.62 -15.70 22.95
C LEU A 6 -16.11 -14.30 22.61
N SER A 7 -14.80 -14.07 22.72
CA SER A 7 -14.16 -12.86 22.19
C SER A 7 -14.23 -12.84 20.66
N GLY A 8 -14.09 -11.67 20.02
CA GLY A 8 -14.11 -11.55 18.56
C GLY A 8 -13.14 -12.52 17.86
N GLY A 9 -11.91 -12.67 18.38
CA GLY A 9 -10.93 -13.61 17.83
C GLY A 9 -11.29 -15.08 18.07
N GLN A 10 -11.99 -15.41 19.17
CA GLN A 10 -12.50 -16.76 19.38
C GLN A 10 -13.66 -17.08 18.42
N GLN A 11 -14.56 -16.12 18.18
CA GLN A 11 -15.62 -16.26 17.18
C GLN A 11 -15.02 -16.45 15.78
N GLN A 12 -13.99 -15.69 15.45
CA GLN A 12 -13.30 -15.77 14.16
C GLN A 12 -12.62 -17.13 13.96
N ARG A 13 -11.87 -17.62 14.96
CA ARG A 13 -11.26 -18.96 14.93
C ARG A 13 -12.29 -20.06 14.72
N VAL A 14 -13.44 -19.98 15.40
CA VAL A 14 -14.54 -20.94 15.20
C VAL A 14 -15.12 -20.85 13.79
N ALA A 15 -15.29 -19.64 13.24
CA ALA A 15 -15.80 -19.44 11.89
C ALA A 15 -14.86 -20.02 10.81
N ILE A 16 -13.55 -19.78 10.95
CA ILE A 16 -12.51 -20.32 10.06
C ILE A 16 -12.45 -21.84 10.18
N ALA A 17 -12.39 -22.39 11.40
CA ALA A 17 -12.37 -23.83 11.63
C ALA A 17 -13.60 -24.52 11.03
N ARG A 18 -14.78 -23.89 11.14
CA ARG A 18 -16.02 -24.38 10.51
C ARG A 18 -15.94 -24.38 8.98
N ALA A 19 -15.26 -23.41 8.37
CA ALA A 19 -15.07 -23.40 6.92
C ALA A 19 -14.09 -24.50 6.46
N LEU A 20 -13.07 -24.79 7.29
CA LEU A 20 -12.01 -25.75 6.98
C LEU A 20 -12.36 -27.21 7.25
N VAL A 21 -13.36 -27.48 8.09
CA VAL A 21 -13.75 -28.86 8.46
C VAL A 21 -14.12 -29.74 7.25
N ASN A 22 -14.55 -29.11 6.15
CA ASN A 22 -14.92 -29.78 4.91
C ASN A 22 -13.73 -29.95 3.93
N GLU A 23 -12.51 -29.63 4.36
CA GLU A 23 -11.28 -29.70 3.54
C GLU A 23 -11.45 -29.03 2.15
N PRO A 24 -11.88 -27.75 2.10
CA PRO A 24 -12.16 -27.09 0.83
C PRO A 24 -10.87 -26.85 0.04
N GLN A 25 -10.95 -26.91 -1.29
CA GLN A 25 -9.82 -26.52 -2.15
C GLN A 25 -9.60 -24.99 -2.17
N VAL A 26 -10.66 -24.23 -1.91
CA VAL A 26 -10.67 -22.76 -1.91
C VAL A 26 -11.41 -22.23 -0.68
N LEU A 27 -10.78 -21.28 0.02
CA LEU A 27 -11.37 -20.53 1.12
C LEU A 27 -11.54 -19.07 0.70
N LEU A 28 -12.78 -18.56 0.76
CA LEU A 28 -13.12 -17.17 0.48
C LEU A 28 -13.37 -16.44 1.80
N LEU A 29 -12.70 -15.32 2.03
CA LEU A 29 -12.80 -14.52 3.24
C LEU A 29 -13.12 -13.07 2.87
N ASP A 30 -14.26 -12.57 3.33
CA ASP A 30 -14.73 -11.21 3.08
C ASP A 30 -14.62 -10.38 4.36
N GLU A 31 -13.66 -9.44 4.38
CA GLU A 31 -13.27 -8.60 5.51
C GLU A 31 -13.25 -9.31 6.89
N PRO A 32 -12.62 -10.51 6.99
CA PRO A 32 -12.76 -11.37 8.16
C PRO A 32 -12.17 -10.77 9.45
N LEU A 33 -11.29 -9.76 9.37
CA LEU A 33 -10.59 -9.19 10.52
C LEU A 33 -11.03 -7.76 10.87
N GLY A 34 -11.98 -7.18 10.13
CA GLY A 34 -12.37 -5.78 10.27
C GLY A 34 -12.90 -5.42 11.67
N ALA A 35 -13.58 -6.36 12.33
CA ALA A 35 -14.19 -6.16 13.66
C ALA A 35 -13.24 -6.37 14.85
N LEU A 36 -11.98 -6.77 14.62
CA LEU A 36 -11.02 -7.08 15.68
C LEU A 36 -10.23 -5.84 16.09
N ASP A 37 -9.77 -5.79 17.35
CA ASP A 37 -8.81 -4.77 17.79
C ASP A 37 -7.44 -4.99 17.12
N LEU A 38 -6.61 -3.94 17.07
CA LEU A 38 -5.34 -3.95 16.35
C LEU A 38 -4.40 -5.10 16.77
N LYS A 39 -4.31 -5.41 18.07
CA LYS A 39 -3.38 -6.44 18.56
C LYS A 39 -3.86 -7.82 18.15
N LEU A 40 -5.14 -8.10 18.36
CA LEU A 40 -5.75 -9.37 18.00
C LEU A 40 -5.81 -9.55 16.48
N ARG A 41 -6.02 -8.48 15.73
CA ARG A 41 -5.97 -8.47 14.27
C ARG A 41 -4.61 -8.95 13.77
N LYS A 42 -3.50 -8.36 14.24
CA LYS A 42 -2.14 -8.78 13.85
C LYS A 42 -1.84 -10.24 14.23
N GLU A 43 -2.28 -10.69 15.40
CA GLU A 43 -2.16 -12.10 15.80
C GLU A 43 -2.90 -13.02 14.81
N MET A 44 -4.15 -12.68 14.48
CA MET A 44 -4.98 -13.46 13.56
C MET A 44 -4.47 -13.44 12.12
N GLN A 45 -3.87 -12.34 11.65
CA GLN A 45 -3.24 -12.26 10.33
C GLN A 45 -2.12 -13.29 10.19
N LEU A 46 -1.25 -13.39 11.21
CA LEU A 46 -0.16 -14.37 11.24
C LEU A 46 -0.71 -15.80 11.27
N GLU A 47 -1.69 -16.08 12.13
CA GLU A 47 -2.31 -17.42 12.20
C GLU A 47 -2.94 -17.84 10.86
N LEU A 48 -3.63 -16.91 10.18
CA LEU A 48 -4.22 -17.18 8.87
C LEU A 48 -3.17 -17.48 7.80
N LYS A 49 -2.05 -16.75 7.80
CA LYS A 49 -0.94 -16.97 6.86
C LYS A 49 -0.28 -18.33 7.09
N ASP A 50 0.02 -18.68 8.34
CA ASP A 50 0.61 -19.97 8.70
C ASP A 50 -0.35 -21.14 8.36
N MET A 51 -1.65 -20.92 8.56
CA MET A 51 -2.69 -21.89 8.23
C MET A 51 -2.82 -22.11 6.71
N GLN A 52 -2.78 -21.04 5.91
CA GLN A 52 -2.78 -21.13 4.45
C GLN A 52 -1.57 -21.94 3.95
N GLN A 53 -0.37 -21.64 4.46
CA GLN A 53 0.86 -22.33 4.08
C GLN A 53 0.86 -23.80 4.46
N SER A 54 0.35 -24.14 5.65
CA SER A 54 0.33 -25.52 6.15
C SER A 54 -0.73 -26.40 5.49
N LEU A 55 -1.91 -25.84 5.15
CA LEU A 55 -3.01 -26.59 4.55
C LEU A 55 -2.89 -26.72 3.03
N GLY A 56 -2.14 -25.82 2.37
CA GLY A 56 -1.96 -25.86 0.92
C GLY A 56 -3.24 -25.61 0.11
N ILE A 57 -4.23 -24.95 0.73
CA ILE A 57 -5.49 -24.58 0.07
C ILE A 57 -5.40 -23.15 -0.49
N THR A 58 -6.21 -22.83 -1.49
CA THR A 58 -6.23 -21.49 -2.08
C THR A 58 -7.04 -20.53 -1.19
N PHE A 59 -6.45 -19.40 -0.80
CA PHE A 59 -7.15 -18.34 -0.07
C PHE A 59 -7.45 -17.18 -1.01
N VAL A 60 -8.69 -16.70 -0.98
CA VAL A 60 -9.06 -15.40 -1.56
C VAL A 60 -9.55 -14.53 -0.42
N TYR A 61 -8.89 -13.40 -0.24
CA TYR A 61 -9.10 -12.49 0.88
C TYR A 61 -9.49 -11.11 0.34
N VAL A 62 -10.60 -10.56 0.83
CA VAL A 62 -11.07 -9.21 0.50
C VAL A 62 -10.89 -8.33 1.73
N THR A 63 -10.23 -7.18 1.55
CA THR A 63 -10.02 -6.18 2.59
C THR A 63 -9.92 -4.79 2.00
N HIS A 64 -10.17 -3.79 2.84
CA HIS A 64 -9.85 -2.39 2.59
C HIS A 64 -8.56 -1.94 3.29
N ASP A 65 -7.93 -2.81 4.09
CA ASP A 65 -6.69 -2.52 4.79
C ASP A 65 -5.48 -2.86 3.91
N GLN A 66 -4.64 -1.85 3.66
CA GLN A 66 -3.49 -1.99 2.77
C GLN A 66 -2.36 -2.82 3.40
N GLU A 67 -2.15 -2.71 4.73
CA GLU A 67 -1.13 -3.48 5.45
C GLU A 67 -1.47 -4.98 5.38
N GLU A 68 -2.75 -5.32 5.50
CA GLU A 68 -3.25 -6.69 5.30
C GLU A 68 -2.96 -7.21 3.89
N ALA A 69 -3.35 -6.46 2.86
CA ALA A 69 -3.15 -6.86 1.48
C ALA A 69 -1.66 -7.11 1.16
N LEU A 70 -0.78 -6.21 1.61
CA LEU A 70 0.66 -6.27 1.36
C LEU A 70 1.37 -7.39 2.14
N THR A 71 0.90 -7.74 3.34
CA THR A 71 1.60 -8.70 4.22
C THR A 71 1.10 -10.13 4.08
N MET A 72 -0.17 -10.34 3.72
CA MET A 72 -0.81 -11.65 3.69
C MET A 72 -0.89 -12.28 2.31
N SER A 73 -0.77 -11.50 1.24
CA SER A 73 -1.10 -11.96 -0.12
C SER A 73 0.13 -12.33 -0.93
N ASP A 74 0.06 -13.44 -1.67
CA ASP A 74 1.03 -13.74 -2.73
C ASP A 74 0.75 -12.89 -3.99
N THR A 75 -0.50 -12.51 -4.21
CA THR A 75 -0.97 -11.71 -5.34
C THR A 75 -2.09 -10.79 -4.88
N ILE A 76 -2.01 -9.52 -5.28
CA ILE A 76 -3.01 -8.49 -4.99
C ILE A 76 -3.75 -8.13 -6.26
N VAL A 77 -5.08 -8.03 -6.16
CA VAL A 77 -5.95 -7.53 -7.23
C VAL A 77 -6.52 -6.20 -6.76
N VAL A 78 -6.05 -5.10 -7.35
CA VAL A 78 -6.58 -3.75 -7.06
C VAL A 78 -7.75 -3.49 -8.01
N MET A 79 -8.90 -3.12 -7.44
CA MET A 79 -10.12 -2.86 -8.20
C MET A 79 -10.64 -1.44 -7.94
N ASN A 80 -11.24 -0.84 -8.97
CA ASN A 80 -11.96 0.43 -8.87
C ASN A 80 -13.21 0.38 -9.76
N ASN A 81 -14.37 0.76 -9.23
CA ASN A 81 -15.66 0.76 -9.94
C ASN A 81 -15.97 -0.56 -10.68
N GLY A 82 -15.64 -1.70 -10.07
CA GLY A 82 -15.86 -3.03 -10.65
C GLY A 82 -14.87 -3.42 -11.75
N VAL A 83 -13.84 -2.60 -12.00
CA VAL A 83 -12.79 -2.86 -13.00
C VAL A 83 -11.46 -3.09 -12.31
N ILE A 84 -10.75 -4.15 -12.71
CA ILE A 84 -9.39 -4.42 -12.24
C ILE A 84 -8.45 -3.35 -12.77
N GLN A 85 -7.77 -2.67 -11.85
CA GLN A 85 -6.78 -1.64 -12.14
C GLN A 85 -5.39 -2.25 -12.29
N GLN A 86 -5.05 -3.21 -11.43
CA GLN A 86 -3.77 -3.91 -11.46
C GLN A 86 -3.88 -5.28 -10.77
N ILE A 87 -3.10 -6.23 -11.27
CA ILE A 87 -2.81 -7.50 -10.62
C ILE A 87 -1.30 -7.63 -10.55
N GLY A 88 -0.76 -7.97 -9.38
CA GLY A 88 0.67 -8.15 -9.20
C GLY A 88 1.02 -8.69 -7.82
N THR A 89 2.31 -8.91 -7.56
CA THR A 89 2.78 -9.18 -6.20
C THR A 89 2.63 -7.92 -5.32
N PRO A 90 2.68 -8.05 -3.99
CA PRO A 90 2.73 -6.89 -3.10
C PRO A 90 3.82 -5.87 -3.49
N GLU A 91 5.00 -6.37 -3.85
CA GLU A 91 6.12 -5.53 -4.27
C GLU A 91 5.84 -4.82 -5.59
N ASP A 92 5.27 -5.52 -6.59
CA ASP A 92 4.94 -4.91 -7.89
C ASP A 92 3.87 -3.82 -7.75
N VAL A 93 2.82 -4.08 -6.96
CA VAL A 93 1.72 -3.12 -6.78
C VAL A 93 2.19 -1.89 -6.01
N TYR A 94 3.14 -2.06 -5.08
CA TYR A 94 3.70 -0.95 -4.31
C TYR A 94 4.72 -0.13 -5.11
N ASN A 95 5.70 -0.81 -5.74
CA ASN A 95 6.85 -0.18 -6.38
C ASN A 95 6.57 0.24 -7.84
N GLU A 96 5.72 -0.51 -8.56
CA GLU A 96 5.41 -0.28 -9.96
C GLU A 96 3.88 -0.16 -10.20
N PRO A 97 3.21 0.84 -9.61
CA PRO A 97 1.78 1.05 -9.82
C PRO A 97 1.49 1.38 -11.31
N LYS A 98 0.50 0.71 -11.90
CA LYS A 98 0.13 0.86 -13.32
C LYS A 98 -0.57 2.18 -13.64
N ASN A 99 -1.08 2.88 -12.63
CA ASN A 99 -1.72 4.18 -12.77
C ASN A 99 -1.74 4.93 -11.43
N ALA A 100 -2.04 6.23 -11.48
CA ALA A 100 -2.08 7.09 -10.30
C ALA A 100 -3.09 6.63 -9.23
N PHE A 101 -4.21 6.02 -9.62
CA PHE A 101 -5.15 5.47 -8.65
C PHE A 101 -4.52 4.35 -7.82
N VAL A 102 -3.79 3.41 -8.44
CA VAL A 102 -3.12 2.34 -7.68
C VAL A 102 -2.03 2.91 -6.78
N ALA A 103 -1.29 3.90 -7.26
CA ALA A 103 -0.25 4.59 -6.50
C ALA A 103 -0.78 5.35 -5.27
N ASP A 104 -1.95 5.97 -5.41
CA ASP A 104 -2.66 6.68 -4.34
C ASP A 104 -3.38 5.72 -3.38
N PHE A 105 -3.88 4.60 -3.91
CA PHE A 105 -4.66 3.62 -3.15
C PHE A 105 -3.79 2.68 -2.32
N ILE A 106 -2.55 2.40 -2.74
CA ILE A 106 -1.62 1.51 -2.04
C ILE A 106 -0.43 2.31 -1.52
N GLY A 107 -0.34 2.43 -0.19
CA GLY A 107 0.67 3.23 0.50
C GLY A 107 0.34 4.72 0.51
N GLU A 108 1.26 5.52 1.05
CA GLU A 108 1.22 6.98 0.96
C GLU A 108 2.05 7.43 -0.25
N SER A 109 1.63 8.52 -0.90
CA SER A 109 2.24 9.02 -2.13
C SER A 109 2.14 10.53 -2.22
N ASN A 110 3.18 11.15 -2.76
CA ASN A 110 3.11 12.49 -3.32
C ASN A 110 2.89 12.36 -4.83
N ILE A 111 1.75 12.85 -5.34
CA ILE A 111 1.42 12.82 -6.76
C ILE A 111 1.43 14.25 -7.29
N LEU A 112 2.14 14.48 -8.39
CA LEU A 112 2.28 15.79 -8.99
C LEU A 112 2.42 15.71 -10.52
N ASP A 113 2.04 16.79 -11.19
CA ASP A 113 2.22 16.89 -12.64
C ASP A 113 3.71 16.99 -13.01
N GLY A 114 4.08 16.27 -14.06
CA GLY A 114 5.39 16.31 -14.67
C GLY A 114 5.34 16.10 -16.18
N VAL A 115 6.52 16.16 -16.80
CA VAL A 115 6.71 15.89 -18.22
C VAL A 115 7.81 14.87 -18.37
N MET A 116 7.49 13.71 -18.94
CA MET A 116 8.48 12.70 -19.32
C MET A 116 9.20 13.19 -20.57
N ASN A 117 10.43 13.69 -20.42
CA ASN A 117 11.15 14.24 -21.56
C ASN A 117 11.62 13.15 -22.52
N GLU A 118 12.10 12.05 -21.95
CA GLU A 118 12.48 10.81 -22.62
C GLU A 118 12.47 9.70 -21.57
N ASP A 119 12.51 8.43 -21.99
CA ASP A 119 12.59 7.30 -21.06
C ASP A 119 13.67 7.54 -20.00
N PHE A 120 13.36 7.21 -18.74
CA PHE A 120 14.21 7.41 -17.56
C PHE A 120 14.51 8.86 -17.17
N LEU A 121 13.89 9.86 -17.80
CA LEU A 121 14.13 11.28 -17.50
C LEU A 121 12.84 12.10 -17.45
N VAL A 122 12.42 12.44 -16.24
CA VAL A 122 11.21 13.24 -15.98
C VAL A 122 11.55 14.63 -15.48
N THR A 123 10.80 15.63 -15.91
CA THR A 123 10.84 16.99 -15.35
C THR A 123 9.60 17.26 -14.50
N PHE A 124 9.81 17.65 -13.25
CA PHE A 124 8.77 18.17 -12.37
C PHE A 124 9.34 19.29 -11.49
N MET A 125 8.50 20.20 -11.00
CA MET A 125 8.93 21.36 -10.20
C MET A 125 10.04 22.23 -10.84
N GLY A 126 10.14 22.18 -12.17
CA GLY A 126 11.16 22.87 -12.97
C GLY A 126 12.55 22.25 -12.86
N ARG A 127 12.68 20.98 -12.45
CA ARG A 127 13.94 20.24 -12.38
C ARG A 127 13.79 18.86 -13.01
N LYS A 128 14.91 18.35 -13.54
CA LYS A 128 15.02 17.02 -14.14
C LYS A 128 15.46 15.99 -13.11
N PHE A 129 14.79 14.85 -13.10
CA PHE A 129 15.06 13.71 -12.23
C PHE A 129 15.18 12.45 -13.07
N LYS A 130 16.06 11.54 -12.64
CA LYS A 130 16.13 10.21 -13.23
C LYS A 130 15.04 9.33 -12.60
N CYS A 131 14.34 8.56 -13.41
CA CYS A 131 13.37 7.56 -12.98
C CYS A 131 13.70 6.20 -13.61
N VAL A 132 12.93 5.17 -13.24
CA VAL A 132 13.06 3.81 -13.79
C VAL A 132 12.06 3.53 -14.92
N ASP A 133 11.12 4.44 -15.14
CA ASP A 133 10.02 4.28 -16.07
C ASP A 133 10.42 4.50 -17.53
N GLN A 134 9.80 3.72 -18.42
CA GLN A 134 10.04 3.72 -19.87
C GLN A 134 8.75 3.42 -20.64
N GLY A 135 8.76 3.66 -21.96
CA GLY A 135 7.63 3.40 -22.85
C GLY A 135 6.69 4.59 -23.02
N PHE A 136 7.14 5.78 -22.61
CA PHE A 136 6.41 7.03 -22.79
C PHE A 136 6.86 7.73 -24.07
N ALA A 137 5.96 8.50 -24.67
CA ALA A 137 6.32 9.40 -25.75
C ALA A 137 7.22 10.52 -25.23
N ARG A 138 8.03 11.08 -26.14
CA ARG A 138 8.87 12.23 -25.84
C ARG A 138 8.00 13.44 -25.47
N ASP A 139 8.36 14.10 -24.37
CA ASP A 139 7.66 15.27 -23.81
C ASP A 139 6.17 14.99 -23.49
N GLU A 140 5.88 13.77 -23.04
CA GLU A 140 4.54 13.35 -22.60
C GLU A 140 4.21 13.91 -21.20
N ASN A 141 2.98 14.41 -21.01
CA ASN A 141 2.51 14.82 -19.69
C ASN A 141 2.21 13.57 -18.86
N VAL A 142 2.77 13.51 -17.65
CA VAL A 142 2.66 12.35 -16.75
C VAL A 142 2.36 12.81 -15.32
N GLU A 143 1.78 11.92 -14.54
CA GLU A 143 1.70 12.06 -13.08
C GLU A 143 2.93 11.40 -12.47
N VAL A 144 3.74 12.17 -11.74
CA VAL A 144 4.92 11.68 -11.03
C VAL A 144 4.50 11.27 -9.64
N VAL A 145 4.78 10.02 -9.29
CA VAL A 145 4.54 9.45 -7.97
C VAL A 145 5.86 9.40 -7.21
N ILE A 146 5.87 9.94 -5.99
CA ILE A 146 7.05 9.91 -5.11
C ILE A 146 6.60 9.44 -3.74
N ARG A 147 7.13 8.29 -3.30
CA ARG A 147 6.86 7.77 -1.96
C ARG A 147 7.49 8.66 -0.89
N PRO A 148 6.80 8.97 0.21
CA PRO A 148 7.34 9.81 1.27
C PRO A 148 8.71 9.37 1.81
N GLU A 149 8.95 8.06 1.87
CA GLU A 149 10.22 7.45 2.32
C GLU A 149 11.37 7.58 1.32
N ASP A 150 11.09 7.87 0.04
CA ASP A 150 12.12 8.10 -0.98
C ASP A 150 12.68 9.54 -0.91
N ILE A 151 12.03 10.43 -0.16
CA ILE A 151 12.43 11.83 -0.02
C ILE A 151 13.41 11.98 1.13
N ARG A 152 14.66 12.35 0.80
CA ARG A 152 15.68 12.62 1.81
C ARG A 152 15.76 14.11 2.15
N VAL A 153 15.56 14.43 3.44
CA VAL A 153 15.84 15.77 3.96
C VAL A 153 17.35 15.96 4.12
N VAL A 154 17.88 16.98 3.46
CA VAL A 154 19.31 17.33 3.49
C VAL A 154 19.48 18.81 3.83
N PRO A 155 20.68 19.25 4.24
CA PRO A 155 20.97 20.69 4.40
C PRO A 155 20.60 21.50 3.15
N ALA A 156 20.15 22.74 3.33
CA ALA A 156 19.56 23.56 2.27
C ALA A 156 20.46 23.79 1.04
N ASN A 157 21.78 23.69 1.20
CA ASN A 157 22.76 23.82 0.12
C ASN A 157 22.99 22.52 -0.68
N CYS A 158 22.48 21.39 -0.20
CA CYS A 158 22.67 20.06 -0.82
C CYS A 158 21.39 19.53 -1.50
N GLY A 159 20.24 20.17 -1.28
CA GLY A 159 18.94 19.68 -1.73
C GLY A 159 18.63 19.92 -3.22
N MET A 160 17.92 18.98 -3.82
CA MET A 160 17.33 19.17 -5.15
C MET A 160 16.08 20.05 -5.11
N LEU A 161 15.35 20.07 -3.99
CA LEU A 161 14.22 20.95 -3.80
C LEU A 161 14.39 21.65 -2.45
N GLY A 162 13.95 22.90 -2.37
CA GLY A 162 13.93 23.67 -1.13
C GLY A 162 12.49 23.85 -0.67
N GLY A 163 12.22 23.72 0.62
CA GLY A 163 10.88 23.87 1.17
C GLY A 163 10.92 24.28 2.64
N LYS A 164 9.77 24.71 3.16
CA LYS A 164 9.56 25.08 4.55
C LYS A 164 8.77 23.98 5.25
N VAL A 165 9.32 23.47 6.35
CA VAL A 165 8.60 22.51 7.21
C VAL A 165 7.39 23.21 7.83
N LEU A 166 6.20 22.66 7.60
CA LEU A 166 4.94 23.12 8.16
C LEU A 166 4.64 22.41 9.49
N SER A 167 4.84 21.09 9.52
CA SER A 167 4.60 20.26 10.71
C SER A 167 5.54 19.06 10.74
N VAL A 168 5.75 18.54 11.95
CA VAL A 168 6.52 17.33 12.22
C VAL A 168 5.75 16.49 13.23
N THR A 169 5.41 15.26 12.87
CA THR A 169 4.61 14.34 13.67
C THR A 169 5.41 13.06 13.93
N PHE A 170 5.57 12.68 15.18
CA PHE A 170 6.20 11.39 15.51
C PHE A 170 5.18 10.25 15.39
N LYS A 171 5.44 9.27 14.50
CA LYS A 171 4.59 8.10 14.24
C LYS A 171 5.07 6.83 14.97
N GLY A 172 6.05 6.96 15.86
CA GLY A 172 6.60 5.85 16.65
C GLY A 172 7.90 5.29 16.12
N VAL A 173 7.94 4.85 14.86
CA VAL A 173 9.16 4.30 14.21
C VAL A 173 9.83 5.28 13.25
N HIS A 174 9.11 6.30 12.79
CA HIS A 174 9.59 7.36 11.91
C HIS A 174 8.91 8.70 12.24
N TYR A 175 9.35 9.78 11.59
CA TYR A 175 8.73 11.11 11.67
C TYR A 175 8.07 11.42 10.35
N GLU A 176 6.78 11.72 10.37
CA GLU A 176 6.08 12.28 9.22
C GLU A 176 6.26 13.80 9.24
N MET A 177 6.71 14.38 8.13
CA MET A 177 6.92 15.80 7.96
C MET A 177 6.09 16.31 6.78
N MET A 178 5.37 17.41 7.00
CA MET A 178 4.71 18.13 5.92
C MET A 178 5.56 19.33 5.53
N ILE A 179 5.98 19.42 4.27
CA ILE A 179 6.89 20.44 3.76
C ILE A 179 6.23 21.19 2.60
N GLU A 180 6.13 22.52 2.69
CA GLU A 180 5.68 23.36 1.57
C GLU A 180 6.86 23.72 0.66
N SER A 181 6.73 23.50 -0.64
CA SER A 181 7.66 23.98 -1.66
C SER A 181 6.90 24.49 -2.88
N LYS A 182 7.08 25.78 -3.21
CA LYS A 182 6.48 26.43 -4.39
C LYS A 182 4.95 26.22 -4.52
N GLY A 183 4.24 26.17 -3.40
CA GLY A 183 2.78 25.97 -3.37
C GLY A 183 2.31 24.52 -3.39
N ILE A 184 3.24 23.55 -3.41
CA ILE A 184 2.95 22.13 -3.22
C ILE A 184 3.32 21.71 -1.80
N THR A 185 2.46 20.91 -1.17
CA THR A 185 2.72 20.28 0.11
C THR A 185 3.22 18.87 -0.10
N TRP A 186 4.36 18.55 0.51
CA TRP A 186 5.02 17.26 0.44
C TRP A 186 4.89 16.53 1.77
N MET A 187 4.54 15.25 1.72
CA MET A 187 4.65 14.31 2.84
C MET A 187 6.00 13.59 2.73
N VAL A 188 6.76 13.57 3.83
CA VAL A 188 8.10 12.98 3.92
C VAL A 188 8.21 12.14 5.19
N HIS A 189 8.82 10.96 5.10
CA HIS A 189 9.06 10.05 6.24
C HIS A 189 10.52 10.03 6.71
#